data_AF-A0A813KJ33-F1
#
_entry.id   AF-A0A813KJ33-F1
#
_cell.length_a   1.000
_cell.length_b   1.000
_cell.length_c   1.000
_cell.angle_alpha   90.00
_cell.angle_beta   90.00
_cell.angle_gamma   90.00
#
_symmetry.space_group_name_H-M   'P 1'
#
loop_
_entity.id
_entity.type
_entity.pdbx_description
1 polymer ?
#
loop_
_entity_poly.entity_id
_entity_poly.type
_entity_poly.pdbx_seq_one_letter_code
_entity_poly.pdbx_strand_id
1 'polypeptide(L)'
;AVRNALPEGESLDQASQVVAAIMHVGDILALAGGVGSSTTLCCSPLHGGLHSLAVEHLNRSGVQVPEIKAVPMPASLRLQAAGEGLEVDTQILVTDNAMDISRKIKKAFCEPGNVDFCPPLSWVEALLLGEGEFVVSRKPENGGDLRYSDVSVMRKDFVEGILHPGDLKPSVGSALNTALASLQDGLKNTPALKQAQKKIDAYVKAQQKKK
;
A
#
# COMPACT_ATOMS: atom_id res chain seq x y z
N ALA A 1 11.54 15.67 22.89
CA ALA A 1 11.14 16.02 21.51
C ALA A 1 11.36 14.83 20.57
N VAL A 2 12.59 14.54 20.11
CA VAL A 2 12.86 13.46 19.13
C VAL A 2 12.30 12.09 19.53
N ARG A 3 12.50 11.64 20.77
CA ARG A 3 11.98 10.33 21.24
C ARG A 3 10.46 10.20 21.08
N ASN A 4 9.71 11.29 21.27
CA ASN A 4 8.24 11.29 21.17
C ASN A 4 7.78 11.45 19.71
N ALA A 5 8.70 11.74 18.79
CA ALA A 5 8.43 11.93 17.38
C ALA A 5 8.61 10.64 16.57
N LEU A 6 9.25 9.61 17.15
CA LEU A 6 9.46 8.33 16.50
C LEU A 6 8.13 7.57 16.32
N PRO A 7 8.00 6.75 15.27
CA PRO A 7 6.85 5.86 15.09
C PRO A 7 6.65 4.92 16.28
N GLU A 8 5.40 4.48 16.47
CA GLU A 8 5.07 3.51 17.51
C GLU A 8 5.84 2.20 17.31
N GLY A 9 6.44 1.68 18.39
CA GLY A 9 7.28 0.48 18.36
C GLY A 9 8.76 0.73 18.03
N GLU A 10 9.14 1.96 17.67
CA GLU A 10 10.55 2.32 17.48
C GLU A 10 11.18 2.87 18.77
N SER A 11 12.39 2.41 19.07
CA SER A 11 13.24 2.89 20.16
C SER A 11 14.33 3.83 19.62
N LEU A 12 14.72 4.82 20.44
CA LEU A 12 15.80 5.75 20.11
C LEU A 12 17.15 5.19 20.62
N ASP A 13 17.65 4.18 19.91
CA ASP A 13 18.84 3.41 20.32
C ASP A 13 20.11 3.81 19.55
N GLN A 14 19.97 4.54 18.44
CA GLN A 14 21.08 4.93 17.58
C GLN A 14 21.17 6.45 17.44
N ALA A 15 22.39 7.00 17.56
CA ALA A 15 22.62 8.43 17.36
C ALA A 15 22.21 8.90 15.95
N SER A 16 22.28 8.02 14.95
CA SER A 16 21.83 8.29 13.59
C SER A 16 20.34 8.63 13.50
N GLN A 17 19.50 8.08 14.38
CA GLN A 17 18.06 8.41 14.41
C GLN A 17 17.83 9.86 14.84
N VAL A 18 18.64 10.38 15.76
CA VAL A 18 18.59 11.80 16.16
C VAL A 18 18.96 12.69 14.98
N VAL A 19 20.05 12.34 14.28
CA VAL A 19 20.50 13.08 13.10
C VAL A 19 19.43 13.06 12.01
N ALA A 20 18.85 11.90 11.70
CA ALA A 20 17.78 11.75 10.72
C ALA A 20 16.54 12.60 11.06
N ALA A 21 16.13 12.61 12.33
CA ALA A 21 15.00 13.44 12.76
C ALA A 21 15.28 14.94 12.57
N ILE A 22 16.50 15.41 12.89
CA ILE A 22 16.88 16.81 12.68
C ILE A 22 17.02 17.14 11.19
N MET A 23 17.54 16.21 10.38
CA MET A 23 17.59 16.37 8.92
C MET A 23 16.19 16.55 8.33
N HIS A 24 15.22 15.76 8.79
CA HIS A 24 13.82 15.91 8.38
C HIS A 24 13.24 17.30 8.70
N VAL A 25 13.59 17.86 9.87
CA VAL A 25 13.23 19.26 10.21
C VAL A 25 13.87 20.24 9.23
N GLY A 26 15.15 20.03 8.88
CA GLY A 26 15.86 20.83 7.91
C GLY A 26 15.24 20.79 6.51
N ASP A 27 14.84 19.60 6.05
CA ASP A 27 14.17 19.40 4.77
C ASP A 27 12.82 20.16 4.72
N ILE A 28 12.03 20.05 5.79
CA ILE A 28 10.76 20.78 5.90
C ILE A 28 10.99 22.29 5.92
N LEU A 29 12.00 22.78 6.64
CA LEU A 29 12.34 24.20 6.64
C LEU A 29 12.73 24.70 5.24
N ALA A 30 13.54 23.92 4.51
CA ALA A 30 13.97 24.26 3.17
C ALA A 30 12.80 24.29 2.16
N LEU A 31 11.82 23.39 2.33
CA LEU A 31 10.65 23.29 1.45
C LEU A 31 9.52 24.26 1.81
N ALA A 32 9.31 24.54 3.11
CA ALA A 32 8.22 25.37 3.61
C ALA A 32 8.61 26.84 3.82
N GLY A 33 9.90 27.18 3.84
CA GLY A 33 10.42 28.51 4.13
C GLY A 33 10.17 29.59 3.08
N GLY A 34 9.39 29.33 2.03
CA GLY A 34 9.03 30.31 1.01
C GLY A 34 7.92 31.26 1.49
N VAL A 35 8.11 32.57 1.30
CA VAL A 35 7.08 33.57 1.65
C VAL A 35 5.87 33.42 0.72
N GLY A 36 4.69 33.15 1.29
CA GLY A 36 3.41 33.24 0.60
C GLY A 36 2.81 31.93 0.06
N SER A 37 3.45 30.77 0.28
CA SER A 37 2.88 29.45 -0.07
C SER A 37 2.52 28.67 1.18
N SER A 38 1.26 28.24 1.29
CA SER A 38 0.82 27.30 2.33
C SER A 38 1.29 25.89 1.97
N THR A 39 2.20 25.33 2.77
CA THR A 39 2.71 23.96 2.59
C THR A 39 1.90 22.99 3.43
N THR A 40 1.43 21.89 2.82
CA THR A 40 0.77 20.79 3.54
C THR A 40 1.66 19.55 3.54
N LEU A 41 1.92 19.02 4.73
CA LEU A 41 2.67 17.79 4.95
C LEU A 41 1.69 16.62 5.03
N CYS A 42 1.65 15.80 3.98
CA CYS A 42 0.85 14.58 3.94
C CYS A 42 1.66 13.39 4.46
N CYS A 43 1.15 12.67 5.46
CA CYS A 43 1.86 11.51 6.02
C CYS A 43 0.90 10.40 6.44
N SER A 44 1.41 9.17 6.56
CA SER A 44 0.69 8.14 7.29
C SER A 44 0.66 8.50 8.79
N PRO A 45 -0.30 7.95 9.56
CA PRO A 45 -0.39 8.21 11.00
C PRO A 45 0.91 7.86 11.75
N LEU A 46 1.64 6.83 11.27
CA LEU A 46 2.92 6.39 11.84
C LEU A 46 4.01 7.46 11.81
N HIS A 47 4.00 8.38 10.84
CA HIS A 47 5.04 9.39 10.67
C HIS A 47 4.62 10.79 11.16
N GLY A 48 3.42 10.93 11.72
CA GLY A 48 2.90 12.22 12.17
C GLY A 48 3.75 12.89 13.26
N GLY A 49 4.43 12.09 14.09
CA GLY A 49 5.33 12.57 15.14
C GLY A 49 6.51 13.37 14.58
N LEU A 50 7.15 12.89 13.51
CA LEU A 50 8.28 13.57 12.87
C LEU A 50 7.86 14.90 12.23
N HIS A 51 6.70 14.96 11.59
CA HIS A 51 6.17 16.22 11.08
C HIS A 51 5.80 17.19 12.20
N SER A 52 5.25 16.70 13.31
CA SER A 52 4.93 17.51 14.50
C SER A 52 6.19 18.12 15.11
N LEU A 53 7.29 17.36 15.17
CA LEU A 53 8.59 17.85 15.60
C LEU A 53 9.09 19.02 14.73
N ALA A 54 8.95 18.91 13.42
CA ALA A 54 9.33 19.98 12.49
C ALA A 54 8.45 21.22 12.66
N VAL A 55 7.13 21.03 12.77
CA VAL A 55 6.16 22.11 13.02
C VAL A 55 6.46 22.83 14.35
N GLU A 56 6.78 22.10 15.42
CA GLU A 56 7.18 22.67 16.71
C GLU A 56 8.44 23.54 16.56
N HIS A 57 9.42 23.09 15.76
CA HIS A 57 10.65 23.82 15.52
C HIS A 57 10.41 25.10 14.69
N LEU A 58 9.64 25.01 13.59
CA LEU A 58 9.34 26.14 12.72
C LEU A 58 8.53 27.23 13.45
N ASN A 59 7.58 26.84 14.31
CA ASN A 59 6.82 27.75 15.17
C ASN A 59 7.74 28.61 16.05
N ARG A 60 8.81 28.03 16.60
CA ARG A 60 9.79 28.75 17.44
C ARG A 60 10.65 29.72 16.63
N SER A 61 10.88 29.41 15.36
CA SER A 61 11.70 30.21 14.47
C SER A 61 10.96 31.38 13.81
N GLY A 62 9.65 31.53 14.07
CA GLY A 62 8.83 32.60 13.49
C GLY A 62 8.61 32.48 11.98
N VAL A 63 8.83 31.29 11.43
CA VAL A 63 8.62 30.98 10.00
C VAL A 63 7.18 30.49 9.81
N GLN A 64 6.65 30.64 8.60
CA GLN A 64 5.36 30.06 8.24
C GLN A 64 5.37 28.54 8.49
N VAL A 65 4.35 28.07 9.18
CA VAL A 65 4.27 26.68 9.63
C VAL A 65 3.39 25.87 8.69
N PRO A 66 3.85 24.70 8.23
CA PRO A 66 3.05 23.84 7.39
C PRO A 66 1.93 23.14 8.16
N GLU A 67 0.83 22.87 7.48
CA GLU A 67 -0.27 22.05 8.00
C GLU A 67 0.09 20.56 7.90
N ILE A 68 -0.21 19.77 8.92
CA ILE A 68 -0.04 18.32 8.88
C ILE A 68 -1.38 17.68 8.53
N LYS A 69 -1.43 16.94 7.43
CA LYS A 69 -2.58 16.14 7.02
C LYS A 69 -2.26 14.66 7.11
N ALA A 70 -2.75 14.03 8.17
CA ALA A 70 -2.70 12.58 8.28
C ALA A 70 -3.62 11.98 7.21
N VAL A 71 -3.04 11.18 6.31
CA VAL A 71 -3.80 10.38 5.35
C VAL A 71 -4.14 9.07 6.07
N PRO A 72 -5.43 8.75 6.26
CA PRO A 72 -5.82 7.48 6.85
C PRO A 72 -5.15 6.35 6.08
N MET A 73 -4.52 5.41 6.78
CA MET A 73 -4.05 4.20 6.10
C MET A 73 -5.30 3.44 5.65
N PRO A 74 -5.40 3.06 4.37
CA PRO A 74 -6.48 2.17 3.93
C PRO A 74 -6.40 0.87 4.73
N ALA A 75 -7.52 0.15 4.79
CA ALA A 75 -7.53 -1.21 5.33
C ALA A 75 -6.39 -2.02 4.70
N SER A 76 -5.67 -2.80 5.53
CA SER A 76 -4.49 -3.53 5.08
C SER A 76 -4.82 -4.36 3.84
N LEU A 77 -4.10 -4.10 2.75
CA LEU A 77 -4.16 -4.89 1.52
C LEU A 77 -3.28 -6.14 1.59
N ARG A 78 -2.83 -6.51 2.80
CA ARG A 78 -2.07 -7.75 3.03
C ARG A 78 -2.94 -8.93 2.66
N LEU A 79 -2.37 -9.85 1.88
CA LEU A 79 -3.07 -11.00 1.32
C LEU A 79 -3.30 -12.12 2.34
N GLN A 80 -2.57 -12.10 3.45
CA GLN A 80 -2.62 -13.12 4.50
C GLN A 80 -2.62 -12.43 5.87
N ALA A 81 -3.04 -13.13 6.92
CA ALA A 81 -3.08 -12.56 8.25
C ALA A 81 -1.69 -12.13 8.74
N ALA A 82 -1.64 -11.27 9.76
CA ALA A 82 -0.38 -10.86 10.36
C ALA A 82 0.35 -12.08 10.96
N GLY A 83 1.65 -12.23 10.66
CA GLY A 83 2.43 -13.39 11.08
C GLY A 83 2.23 -14.66 10.25
N GLU A 84 1.27 -14.66 9.32
CA GLU A 84 1.05 -15.77 8.39
C GLU A 84 1.64 -15.48 7.00
N GLY A 85 1.96 -16.58 6.30
CA GLY A 85 2.48 -16.52 4.94
C GLY A 85 3.98 -16.30 4.86
N LEU A 86 4.51 -16.47 3.65
CA LEU A 86 5.86 -16.02 3.34
C LEU A 86 5.78 -14.51 3.06
N GLU A 87 6.67 -13.71 3.64
CA GLU A 87 6.64 -12.24 3.47
C GLU A 87 6.55 -11.81 1.99
N VAL A 88 7.26 -12.50 1.09
CA VAL A 88 7.19 -12.29 -0.36
C VAL A 88 5.79 -12.45 -0.97
N ASP A 89 4.93 -13.25 -0.36
CA ASP A 89 3.60 -13.59 -0.85
C ASP A 89 2.48 -12.83 -0.14
N THR A 90 2.81 -12.05 0.90
CA THR A 90 1.82 -11.34 1.72
C THR A 90 1.37 -10.02 1.11
N GLN A 91 2.09 -9.51 0.10
CA GLN A 91 1.83 -8.21 -0.52
C GLN A 91 2.01 -8.27 -2.04
N ILE A 92 1.17 -7.53 -2.76
CA ILE A 92 1.36 -7.25 -4.18
C ILE A 92 2.34 -6.08 -4.31
N LEU A 93 3.42 -6.29 -5.06
CA LEU A 93 4.41 -5.27 -5.37
C LEU A 93 4.14 -4.73 -6.77
N VAL A 94 4.42 -3.45 -6.97
CA VAL A 94 4.35 -2.81 -8.31
C VAL A 94 5.29 -3.46 -9.33
N THR A 95 6.29 -4.20 -8.86
CA THR A 95 7.28 -4.93 -9.66
C THR A 95 6.93 -6.40 -9.89
N ASP A 96 5.83 -6.89 -9.31
CA ASP A 96 5.38 -8.27 -9.55
C ASP A 96 4.93 -8.42 -11.01
N ASN A 97 5.38 -9.49 -11.68
CA ASN A 97 4.83 -9.82 -12.99
C ASN A 97 3.44 -10.47 -12.85
N ALA A 98 2.77 -10.69 -13.99
CA ALA A 98 1.42 -11.26 -14.01
C ALA A 98 1.31 -12.65 -13.36
N MET A 99 2.37 -13.47 -13.43
CA MET A 99 2.40 -14.77 -12.78
C MET A 99 2.52 -14.62 -11.26
N ASP A 100 3.32 -13.68 -10.77
CA ASP A 100 3.47 -13.39 -9.36
C ASP A 100 2.16 -12.88 -8.75
N ILE A 101 1.49 -11.92 -9.40
CA ILE A 101 0.19 -11.40 -8.95
C ILE A 101 -0.83 -12.55 -8.86
N SER A 102 -0.97 -13.34 -9.92
CA SER A 102 -1.90 -14.47 -9.95
C SER A 102 -1.61 -15.51 -8.86
N ARG A 103 -0.33 -15.82 -8.65
CA ARG A 103 0.15 -16.75 -7.62
C ARG A 103 -0.14 -16.23 -6.21
N LYS A 104 0.11 -14.95 -5.95
CA LYS A 104 -0.11 -14.30 -4.65
C LYS A 104 -1.61 -14.20 -4.33
N ILE A 105 -2.43 -13.75 -5.28
CA ILE A 105 -3.89 -13.69 -5.10
C ILE A 105 -4.49 -15.09 -4.90
N LYS A 106 -3.98 -16.12 -5.58
CA LYS A 106 -4.39 -17.50 -5.33
C LYS A 106 -4.16 -17.91 -3.87
N LYS A 107 -3.02 -17.52 -3.29
CA LYS A 107 -2.64 -17.78 -1.88
C LYS A 107 -3.33 -16.86 -0.87
N ALA A 108 -3.97 -15.78 -1.31
CA ALA A 108 -4.63 -14.86 -0.41
C ALA A 108 -5.71 -15.56 0.42
N PHE A 109 -5.86 -15.16 1.68
CA PHE A 109 -6.93 -15.63 2.54
C PHE A 109 -8.28 -15.23 1.94
N CYS A 110 -9.22 -16.17 1.85
CA CYS A 110 -10.53 -15.96 1.23
C CYS A 110 -11.38 -17.21 1.50
N GLU A 111 -12.07 -17.20 2.62
CA GLU A 111 -12.99 -18.27 3.01
C GLU A 111 -14.40 -17.92 2.52
N PRO A 112 -15.20 -18.86 1.98
CA PRO A 112 -16.57 -18.59 1.55
C PRO A 112 -17.39 -17.95 2.67
N GLY A 113 -18.05 -16.83 2.36
CA GLY A 113 -18.91 -16.10 3.30
C GLY A 113 -18.20 -15.26 4.37
N ASN A 114 -16.87 -15.36 4.52
CA ASN A 114 -16.12 -14.53 5.45
C ASN A 114 -15.81 -13.15 4.85
N VAL A 115 -16.39 -12.10 5.41
CA VAL A 115 -16.17 -10.70 4.98
C VAL A 115 -15.34 -9.87 5.97
N ASP A 116 -15.07 -10.40 7.16
CA ASP A 116 -14.33 -9.71 8.23
C ASP A 116 -12.86 -9.54 7.85
N PHE A 117 -12.25 -10.62 7.35
CA PHE A 117 -10.91 -10.58 6.78
C PHE A 117 -10.93 -11.31 5.43
N CYS A 118 -11.14 -10.56 4.34
CA CYS A 118 -11.08 -11.12 2.99
C CYS A 118 -10.29 -10.17 2.09
N PRO A 119 -8.95 -10.32 2.03
CA PRO A 119 -8.09 -9.48 1.21
C PRO A 119 -8.55 -9.30 -0.25
N PRO A 120 -9.06 -10.32 -0.96
CA PRO A 120 -9.63 -10.10 -2.29
C PRO A 120 -10.76 -9.08 -2.33
N LEU A 121 -11.67 -9.04 -1.34
CA LEU A 121 -12.73 -8.04 -1.26
C LEU A 121 -12.16 -6.64 -0.99
N SER A 122 -11.16 -6.53 -0.10
CA SER A 122 -10.45 -5.26 0.15
C SER A 122 -9.75 -4.73 -1.10
N TRP A 123 -9.21 -5.62 -1.94
CA TRP A 123 -8.62 -5.25 -3.22
C TRP A 123 -9.65 -4.78 -4.24
N VAL A 124 -10.85 -5.39 -4.28
CA VAL A 124 -11.94 -4.90 -5.13
C VAL A 124 -12.35 -3.49 -4.73
N GLU A 125 -12.48 -3.22 -3.43
CA GLU A 125 -12.78 -1.87 -2.91
C GLU A 125 -11.76 -0.83 -3.40
N ALA A 126 -10.47 -1.18 -3.36
CA ALA A 126 -9.40 -0.30 -3.87
C ALA A 126 -9.45 -0.12 -5.41
N LEU A 127 -9.75 -1.19 -6.16
CA LEU A 127 -9.86 -1.14 -7.63
C LEU A 127 -11.06 -0.31 -8.09
N LEU A 128 -12.18 -0.39 -7.39
CA LEU A 128 -13.40 0.37 -7.68
C LEU A 128 -13.17 1.89 -7.59
N LEU A 129 -12.27 2.35 -6.72
CA LEU A 129 -11.90 3.78 -6.65
C LEU A 129 -11.24 4.29 -7.95
N GLY A 130 -10.62 3.40 -8.73
CA GLY A 130 -9.97 3.74 -10.00
C GLY A 130 -10.83 3.50 -11.23
N GLU A 131 -11.56 2.37 -11.29
CA GLU A 131 -12.25 1.90 -12.50
C GLU A 131 -13.78 2.11 -12.46
N GLY A 132 -14.39 2.33 -11.29
CA GLY A 132 -15.83 2.59 -11.13
C GLY A 132 -16.76 1.37 -11.28
N GLU A 133 -16.32 0.30 -11.96
CA GLU A 133 -17.00 -0.99 -12.06
C GLU A 133 -15.98 -2.14 -11.96
N PHE A 134 -16.36 -3.23 -11.33
CA PHE A 134 -15.60 -4.46 -11.24
C PHE A 134 -16.41 -5.64 -11.79
N VAL A 135 -15.80 -6.40 -12.70
CA VAL A 135 -16.46 -7.54 -13.36
C VAL A 135 -15.85 -8.85 -12.88
N VAL A 136 -16.68 -9.75 -12.35
CA VAL A 136 -16.32 -11.13 -12.05
C VAL A 136 -16.69 -11.98 -13.25
N SER A 137 -15.69 -12.50 -13.97
CA SER A 137 -15.96 -13.37 -15.11
C SER A 137 -16.19 -14.81 -14.67
N ARG A 138 -17.34 -15.37 -15.04
CA ARG A 138 -17.74 -16.73 -14.65
C ARG A 138 -18.37 -17.46 -15.82
N LYS A 139 -18.26 -18.79 -15.77
CA LYS A 139 -18.91 -19.62 -16.78
C LYS A 139 -20.44 -19.48 -16.68
N PRO A 140 -21.19 -19.63 -17.79
CA PRO A 140 -22.64 -19.59 -17.78
C PRO A 140 -23.27 -20.56 -16.77
N GLU A 141 -22.65 -21.72 -16.57
CA GLU A 141 -23.13 -22.75 -15.62
C GLU A 141 -23.03 -22.30 -14.15
N ASN A 142 -22.17 -21.31 -13.86
CA ASN A 142 -21.97 -20.73 -12.53
C ASN A 142 -22.75 -19.41 -12.34
N GLY A 143 -23.78 -19.16 -13.17
CA GLY A 143 -24.62 -17.97 -13.08
C GLY A 143 -24.11 -16.77 -13.87
N GLY A 144 -23.11 -16.94 -14.74
CA GLY A 144 -22.60 -15.91 -15.63
C GLY A 144 -21.86 -14.76 -14.94
N ASP A 145 -21.39 -13.81 -15.75
CA ASP A 145 -20.60 -12.67 -15.28
C ASP A 145 -21.41 -11.80 -14.30
N LEU A 146 -20.76 -11.36 -13.22
CA LEU A 146 -21.32 -10.40 -12.28
C LEU A 146 -20.61 -9.06 -12.41
N ARG A 147 -21.36 -7.97 -12.27
CA ARG A 147 -20.84 -6.61 -12.32
C ARG A 147 -21.18 -5.90 -11.03
N TYR A 148 -20.19 -5.25 -10.44
CA TYR A 148 -20.32 -4.54 -9.18
C TYR A 148 -19.76 -3.13 -9.34
N SER A 149 -20.56 -2.13 -8.99
CA SER A 149 -20.11 -0.74 -8.81
C SER A 149 -19.97 -0.36 -7.34
N ASP A 150 -20.40 -1.26 -6.43
CA ASP A 150 -20.35 -1.07 -4.98
C ASP A 150 -19.90 -2.38 -4.31
N VAL A 151 -18.84 -2.28 -3.50
CA VAL A 151 -18.30 -3.42 -2.74
C VAL A 151 -19.29 -3.91 -1.68
N SER A 152 -20.23 -3.07 -1.21
CA SER A 152 -21.24 -3.46 -0.23
C SER A 152 -22.16 -4.56 -0.78
N VAL A 153 -22.56 -4.43 -2.06
CA VAL A 153 -23.36 -5.43 -2.79
C VAL A 153 -22.55 -6.70 -2.98
N MET A 154 -21.28 -6.57 -3.38
CA MET A 154 -20.39 -7.73 -3.53
C MET A 154 -20.19 -8.50 -2.22
N ARG A 155 -20.03 -7.81 -1.09
CA ARG A 155 -19.91 -8.43 0.24
C ARG A 155 -21.16 -9.25 0.57
N LYS A 156 -22.35 -8.73 0.28
CA LYS A 156 -23.61 -9.44 0.48
C LYS A 156 -23.66 -10.72 -0.36
N ASP A 157 -23.38 -10.63 -1.65
CA ASP A 157 -23.38 -11.78 -2.56
C ASP A 157 -22.34 -12.83 -2.15
N PHE A 158 -21.22 -12.41 -1.56
CA PHE A 158 -20.20 -13.31 -1.02
C PHE A 158 -20.67 -14.04 0.25
N VAL A 159 -21.39 -13.36 1.16
CA VAL A 159 -22.01 -13.96 2.36
C VAL A 159 -23.12 -14.95 1.99
N GLU A 160 -23.94 -14.60 1.01
CA GLU A 160 -25.06 -15.44 0.53
C GLU A 160 -24.58 -16.63 -0.34
N GLY A 161 -23.30 -16.70 -0.67
CA GLY A 161 -22.71 -17.77 -1.49
C GLY A 161 -22.98 -17.64 -2.99
N ILE A 162 -23.57 -16.53 -3.42
CA ILE A 162 -23.79 -16.20 -4.84
C ILE A 162 -22.44 -15.98 -5.53
N LEU A 163 -21.50 -15.33 -4.85
CA LEU A 163 -20.12 -15.12 -5.28
C LEU A 163 -19.18 -16.05 -4.53
N HIS A 164 -18.48 -16.94 -5.24
CA HIS A 164 -17.54 -17.89 -4.65
C HIS A 164 -16.09 -17.39 -4.73
N PRO A 165 -15.21 -17.69 -3.74
CA PRO A 165 -13.77 -17.40 -3.80
C PRO A 165 -13.08 -17.83 -5.10
N GLY A 166 -13.52 -18.95 -5.66
CA GLY A 166 -12.98 -19.52 -6.91
C GLY A 166 -13.20 -18.63 -8.13
N ASP A 167 -14.21 -17.77 -8.12
CA ASP A 167 -14.51 -16.82 -9.19
C ASP A 167 -13.94 -15.43 -8.88
N LEU A 168 -14.01 -15.03 -7.60
CA LEU A 168 -13.51 -13.74 -7.14
C LEU A 168 -11.99 -13.62 -7.31
N LYS A 169 -11.21 -14.59 -6.84
CA LYS A 169 -9.74 -14.52 -6.86
C LYS A 169 -9.16 -14.35 -8.27
N PRO A 170 -9.54 -15.15 -9.29
CA PRO A 170 -9.03 -14.96 -10.65
C PRO A 170 -9.40 -13.59 -11.23
N SER A 171 -10.62 -13.12 -10.97
CA SER A 171 -11.09 -11.82 -11.44
C SER A 171 -10.28 -10.67 -10.82
N VAL A 172 -10.00 -10.73 -9.52
CA VAL A 172 -9.13 -9.77 -8.83
C VAL A 172 -7.71 -9.79 -9.39
N GLY A 173 -7.15 -10.98 -9.61
CA GLY A 173 -5.81 -11.12 -10.21
C GLY A 173 -5.74 -10.52 -11.61
N SER A 174 -6.76 -10.74 -12.43
CA SER A 174 -6.86 -10.15 -13.77
C SER A 174 -6.96 -8.62 -13.72
N ALA A 175 -7.86 -8.08 -12.88
CA ALA A 175 -8.03 -6.64 -12.73
C ALA A 175 -6.74 -5.96 -12.22
N LEU A 176 -6.05 -6.56 -11.25
CA LEU A 176 -4.76 -6.06 -10.77
C LEU A 176 -3.69 -6.03 -11.87
N ASN A 177 -3.62 -7.07 -12.71
CA ASN A 177 -2.70 -7.08 -13.84
C ASN A 177 -2.99 -5.95 -14.81
N THR A 178 -4.27 -5.71 -15.12
CA THR A 178 -4.70 -4.61 -16.00
C THR A 178 -4.35 -3.24 -15.39
N ALA A 179 -4.72 -3.03 -14.12
CA ALA A 179 -4.48 -1.77 -13.41
C ALA A 179 -2.98 -1.43 -13.30
N LEU A 180 -2.11 -2.43 -13.13
CA LEU A 180 -0.67 -2.24 -13.00
C LEU A 180 0.09 -2.24 -14.34
N ALA A 181 -0.54 -2.62 -15.45
CA ALA A 181 0.14 -2.82 -16.73
C ALA A 181 0.91 -1.58 -17.21
N SER A 182 0.25 -0.42 -17.22
CA SER A 182 0.85 0.85 -17.69
C SER A 182 2.09 1.25 -16.86
N LEU A 183 1.99 1.09 -15.54
CA LEU A 183 3.09 1.38 -14.62
C LEU A 183 4.26 0.41 -14.81
N GLN A 184 3.97 -0.89 -14.95
CA GLN A 184 4.98 -1.91 -15.20
C GLN A 184 5.70 -1.71 -16.53
N ASP A 185 4.99 -1.27 -17.56
CA ASP A 185 5.59 -0.97 -18.85
C ASP A 185 6.48 0.28 -18.77
N GLY A 186 6.05 1.32 -18.05
CA GLY A 186 6.90 2.47 -17.72
C GLY A 186 8.20 2.07 -17.00
N LEU A 187 8.13 1.12 -16.06
CA LEU A 187 9.29 0.60 -15.36
C LEU A 187 10.23 -0.18 -16.29
N LYS A 188 9.69 -1.06 -17.14
CA LYS A 188 10.49 -1.87 -18.10
C LYS A 188 11.18 -0.99 -19.14
N ASN A 189 10.53 0.08 -19.56
CA ASN A 189 11.00 0.98 -20.62
C ASN A 189 11.96 2.06 -20.10
N THR A 190 12.14 2.18 -18.79
CA THR A 190 13.06 3.14 -18.18
C THR A 190 14.35 2.43 -17.72
N PRO A 191 15.50 2.62 -18.40
CA PRO A 191 16.73 1.87 -18.10
C PRO A 191 17.21 2.03 -16.65
N ALA A 192 17.11 3.24 -16.10
CA ALA A 192 17.50 3.53 -14.71
C ALA A 192 16.66 2.73 -13.70
N LEU A 193 15.34 2.65 -13.90
CA LEU A 193 14.43 1.87 -13.04
C LEU A 193 14.69 0.37 -13.17
N LYS A 194 14.91 -0.12 -14.38
CA LYS A 194 15.28 -1.53 -14.62
C LYS A 194 16.59 -1.90 -13.93
N GLN A 195 17.58 -1.00 -13.93
CA GLN A 195 18.84 -1.22 -13.21
C GLN A 195 18.65 -1.17 -11.70
N ALA A 196 17.85 -0.23 -11.19
CA ALA A 196 17.52 -0.15 -9.77
C ALA A 196 16.83 -1.43 -9.28
N GLN A 197 15.84 -1.94 -10.03
CA GLN A 197 15.15 -3.18 -9.70
C GLN A 197 16.11 -4.36 -9.58
N LYS A 198 17.01 -4.53 -10.56
CA LYS A 198 18.02 -5.61 -10.52
C LYS A 198 18.92 -5.53 -9.29
N LYS A 199 19.30 -4.32 -8.86
CA LYS A 199 20.11 -4.12 -7.65
C LYS A 199 19.34 -4.50 -6.38
N ILE A 200 18.06 -4.12 -6.30
CA ILE A 200 17.19 -4.49 -5.18
C ILE A 200 17.02 -6.02 -5.13
N ASP A 201 16.71 -6.67 -6.26
CA ASP A 201 16.56 -8.12 -6.33
C ASP A 201 17.82 -8.86 -5.90
N ALA A 202 19.00 -8.38 -6.33
CA ALA A 202 20.29 -8.94 -5.95
C ALA A 202 20.54 -8.78 -4.44
N TYR A 203 20.21 -7.61 -3.88
CA TYR A 203 20.34 -7.34 -2.45
C TYR A 203 19.41 -8.26 -1.63
N VAL A 204 18.13 -8.38 -2.00
CA VAL A 204 17.17 -9.24 -1.30
C VAL A 204 17.63 -10.69 -1.32
N LYS A 205 18.08 -11.21 -2.48
CA LYS A 205 18.65 -12.56 -2.59
C LYS A 205 19.90 -12.75 -1.73
N ALA A 206 20.76 -11.74 -1.63
CA ALA A 206 21.95 -11.81 -0.79
C ALA A 206 21.60 -11.83 0.70
N GLN A 207 20.58 -11.08 1.14
CA GLN A 207 20.12 -11.10 2.53
C GLN A 207 19.46 -12.43 2.91
N GLN A 208 18.69 -13.03 2.01
CA GLN A 208 18.08 -14.35 2.23
C GLN A 208 19.10 -15.47 2.44
N LYS A 209 20.30 -15.37 1.82
CA LYS A 209 21.39 -16.34 2.00
C LYS A 209 22.16 -16.20 3.32
N LYS A 210 22.00 -15.07 4.02
CA LYS A 210 22.68 -14.79 5.29
C LYS A 210 21.84 -15.20 6.51
N LYS A 211 20.56 -15.52 6.31
CA LYS A 211 19.68 -16.15 7.29
C LYS A 211 19.75 -17.66 7.12
#